data_AF-A0A967W0X5-F1
#
_entry.id   AF-A0A967W0X5-F1
#
_cell.length_a   1.000
_cell.length_b   1.000
_cell.length_c   1.000
_cell.angle_alpha   90.00
_cell.angle_beta   90.00
_cell.angle_gamma   90.00
#
_symmetry.space_group_name_H-M   'P 1'
#
loop_
_entity.id
_entity.type
_entity.pdbx_description
1 polymer ?
#
loop_
_entity_poly.entity_id
_entity_poly.type
_entity_poly.pdbx_seq_one_letter_code
_entity_poly.pdbx_strand_id
1 'polypeptide(L)'
;MTHKIKQTLMWVDLEMLRRYDRPGPRYTSYPTAPQFASEFGSKEFDAEIQRTNEAENPTDLSLYFHLPFCDTLCYFCGCTMIITRNRQRIDEYLDYLIQEIELVGSKIKKGRKVSQLHWGGGTPTYLDPAQTRRLFHAIREHFEFDEDAEIGVEIDPRGMTEAHLDALRDVGFNRASMGVQDFHPKVQEAVNRLQSEEL
;
A
#
# COMPACT_ATOMS: atom_id res chain seq x y z
N MET A 1 32.56 38.23 23.25
CA MET A 1 31.30 37.74 23.85
C MET A 1 30.82 36.54 23.05
N THR A 2 31.27 35.35 23.43
CA THR A 2 30.91 34.09 22.80
C THR A 2 29.53 33.66 23.28
N HIS A 3 28.52 33.82 22.43
CA HIS A 3 27.21 33.21 22.62
C HIS A 3 27.37 31.68 22.52
N LYS A 4 27.50 31.02 23.68
CA LYS A 4 27.36 29.57 23.77
C LYS A 4 25.89 29.22 23.55
N ILE A 5 25.58 28.71 22.37
CA ILE A 5 24.34 27.99 22.11
C ILE A 5 24.35 26.77 23.04
N LYS A 6 23.54 26.78 24.10
CA LYS A 6 23.28 25.59 24.90
C LYS A 6 22.51 24.61 24.01
N GLN A 7 23.16 23.51 23.63
CA GLN A 7 22.49 22.33 23.08
C GLN A 7 21.51 21.81 24.13
N THR A 8 20.22 22.09 23.94
CA THR A 8 19.16 21.39 24.65
C THR A 8 19.03 20.02 24.00
N LEU A 9 19.76 19.02 24.49
CA LEU A 9 19.42 17.62 24.22
C LEU A 9 17.98 17.41 24.70
N MET A 10 17.10 16.87 23.86
CA MET A 10 15.82 16.31 24.28
C MET A 10 16.11 15.20 25.31
N TRP A 11 15.79 15.43 26.58
CA TRP A 11 15.87 14.40 27.61
C TRP A 11 14.65 13.49 27.48
N VAL A 12 14.86 12.26 27.03
CA VAL A 12 13.84 11.22 27.06
C VAL A 12 13.58 10.85 28.52
N ASP A 13 12.35 11.05 28.99
CA ASP A 13 11.93 10.67 30.33
C ASP A 13 11.67 9.15 30.39
N LEU A 14 12.68 8.42 30.88
CA LEU A 14 12.63 6.96 31.02
C LEU A 14 11.59 6.50 32.05
N GLU A 15 11.25 7.33 33.03
CA GLU A 15 10.24 6.99 34.03
C GLU A 15 8.84 7.05 33.39
N MET A 16 8.57 8.09 32.60
CA MET A 16 7.35 8.19 31.81
C MET A 16 7.22 7.01 30.83
N LEU A 17 8.27 6.69 30.07
CA LEU A 17 8.23 5.58 29.11
C LEU A 17 7.90 4.26 29.80
N ARG A 18 8.60 3.90 30.89
CA ARG A 18 8.33 2.66 31.63
C ARG A 18 6.91 2.62 32.21
N ARG A 19 6.36 3.77 32.60
CA ARG A 19 4.99 3.86 33.13
C ARG A 19 3.94 3.51 32.07
N TYR A 20 4.15 3.97 30.83
CA TYR A 20 3.17 3.87 29.74
C TYR A 20 3.48 2.83 28.67
N ASP A 21 4.62 2.12 28.75
CA ASP A 21 4.95 0.96 27.94
C ASP A 21 4.05 -0.25 28.30
N ARG A 22 2.80 -0.18 27.85
CA ARG A 22 1.76 -1.17 28.06
C ARG A 22 1.00 -1.38 26.75
N PRO A 23 0.43 -2.57 26.51
CA PRO A 23 -0.40 -2.80 25.33
C PRO A 23 -1.52 -1.76 25.22
N GLY A 24 -1.63 -1.12 24.06
CA GLY A 24 -2.63 -0.10 23.77
C GLY A 24 -3.38 -0.38 22.46
N PRO A 25 -4.51 0.29 22.24
CA PRO A 25 -5.24 0.17 20.98
C PRO A 25 -4.40 0.67 19.80
N ARG A 26 -4.41 -0.08 18.70
CA ARG A 26 -3.78 0.32 17.44
C ARG A 26 -4.71 1.29 16.71
N TYR A 27 -4.44 2.59 16.84
CA TYR A 27 -5.22 3.65 16.18
C TYR A 27 -4.79 3.82 14.72
N THR A 28 -5.22 2.90 13.85
CA THR A 28 -5.03 3.00 12.39
C THR A 28 -6.11 3.86 11.72
N SER A 29 -7.29 3.93 12.34
CA SER A 29 -8.44 4.74 11.93
C SER A 29 -9.32 5.03 13.15
N TYR A 30 -10.26 5.96 13.01
CA TYR A 30 -11.31 6.17 14.01
C TYR A 30 -12.69 6.30 13.32
N PRO A 31 -13.67 5.45 13.68
CA PRO A 31 -13.57 4.30 14.57
C PRO A 31 -12.58 3.22 14.07
N THR A 32 -12.14 2.36 14.99
CA THR A 32 -11.17 1.28 14.68
C THR A 32 -11.87 0.09 13.99
N ALA A 33 -11.09 -0.77 13.30
CA ALA A 33 -11.62 -1.93 12.58
C ALA A 33 -12.52 -2.89 13.41
N PRO A 34 -12.32 -3.11 14.72
CA PRO A 34 -13.27 -3.89 15.54
C PRO A 34 -14.68 -3.31 15.62
N GLN A 35 -14.89 -2.08 15.17
CA GLN A 35 -16.21 -1.45 15.08
C GLN A 35 -16.88 -1.69 13.72
N PHE A 36 -16.22 -2.36 12.77
CA PHE A 36 -16.85 -2.73 11.50
C PHE A 36 -17.95 -3.75 11.74
N ALA A 37 -19.08 -3.56 11.06
CA ALA A 37 -20.31 -4.28 11.31
C ALA A 37 -20.86 -4.83 9.98
N SER A 38 -21.41 -6.04 10.00
CA SER A 38 -21.91 -6.74 8.80
C SER A 38 -23.14 -6.10 8.17
N GLU A 39 -23.78 -5.17 8.88
CA GLU A 39 -24.92 -4.37 8.44
C GLU A 39 -24.53 -3.38 7.34
N PHE A 40 -23.25 -3.00 7.24
CA PHE A 40 -22.74 -2.23 6.12
C PHE A 40 -22.45 -3.18 4.95
N GLY A 41 -23.45 -3.34 4.06
CA GLY A 41 -23.36 -4.20 2.90
C GLY A 41 -23.24 -3.42 1.59
N SER A 42 -23.56 -4.10 0.47
CA SER A 42 -23.46 -3.51 -0.87
C SER A 42 -24.39 -2.32 -1.09
N LYS A 43 -25.58 -2.33 -0.48
CA LYS A 43 -26.55 -1.23 -0.61
C LYS A 43 -26.04 0.03 0.07
N GLU A 44 -25.49 -0.11 1.27
CA GLU A 44 -24.94 0.99 2.05
C GLU A 44 -23.70 1.56 1.37
N PHE A 45 -22.85 0.69 0.80
CA PHE A 45 -21.69 1.08 0.00
C PHE A 45 -22.10 1.88 -1.26
N ASP A 46 -23.08 1.40 -2.02
CA ASP A 46 -23.57 2.09 -3.22
C ASP A 46 -24.23 3.44 -2.88
N ALA A 47 -24.99 3.50 -1.80
CA ALA A 47 -25.58 4.74 -1.30
C ALA A 47 -24.50 5.76 -0.90
N GLU A 48 -23.40 5.31 -0.31
CA GLU A 48 -22.29 6.18 0.09
C GLU A 48 -21.52 6.72 -1.13
N ILE A 49 -21.29 5.89 -2.16
CA ILE A 49 -20.74 6.36 -3.44
C ILE A 49 -21.65 7.42 -4.05
N GLN A 50 -22.96 7.16 -4.12
CA GLN A 50 -23.92 8.13 -4.67
C GLN A 50 -23.91 9.45 -3.88
N ARG A 51 -23.96 9.37 -2.55
CA ARG A 51 -23.92 10.54 -1.66
C ARG A 51 -22.67 11.40 -1.88
N THR A 52 -21.51 10.77 -2.05
CA THR A 52 -20.25 11.50 -2.28
C THR A 52 -20.13 12.05 -3.70
N ASN A 53 -20.70 11.38 -4.70
CA ASN A 53 -20.78 11.89 -6.07
C ASN A 53 -21.70 13.11 -6.20
N GLU A 54 -22.79 13.16 -5.44
CA GLU A 54 -23.80 14.22 -5.46
C GLU A 54 -23.46 15.43 -4.58
N ALA A 55 -22.34 15.37 -3.83
CA ALA A 55 -21.85 16.51 -3.06
C ALA A 55 -21.62 17.74 -3.97
N GLU A 56 -21.82 18.95 -3.41
CA GLU A 56 -21.63 20.22 -4.14
C GLU A 56 -20.22 20.33 -4.73
N ASN A 57 -19.22 19.91 -3.95
CA ASN A 57 -17.82 19.81 -4.35
C ASN A 57 -17.30 18.40 -4.00
N PRO A 58 -17.51 17.39 -4.86
CA PRO A 58 -17.02 16.04 -4.61
C PRO A 58 -15.49 16.06 -4.49
N THR A 59 -14.96 15.45 -3.44
CA THR A 59 -13.52 15.34 -3.27
C THR A 59 -12.92 14.41 -4.33
N ASP A 60 -11.66 14.66 -4.67
CA ASP A 60 -10.84 13.75 -5.45
C ASP A 60 -10.66 12.39 -4.75
N LEU A 61 -10.14 11.43 -5.51
CA LEU A 61 -10.05 10.03 -5.13
C LEU A 61 -8.63 9.68 -4.70
N SER A 62 -8.56 8.87 -3.64
CA SER A 62 -7.36 8.10 -3.29
C SER A 62 -7.68 6.62 -3.48
N LEU A 63 -6.91 5.94 -4.33
CA LEU A 63 -7.08 4.51 -4.62
C LEU A 63 -6.03 3.69 -3.88
N TYR A 64 -6.45 2.59 -3.26
CA TYR A 64 -5.55 1.60 -2.65
C TYR A 64 -5.84 0.23 -3.23
N PHE A 65 -4.80 -0.44 -3.73
CA PHE A 65 -4.89 -1.81 -4.20
C PHE A 65 -4.02 -2.71 -3.34
N HIS A 66 -4.65 -3.73 -2.77
CA HIS A 66 -3.98 -4.71 -1.92
C HIS A 66 -3.56 -5.92 -2.75
N LEU A 67 -2.26 -6.10 -2.99
CA LEU A 67 -1.70 -7.22 -3.73
C LEU A 67 -1.09 -8.23 -2.74
N PRO A 68 -1.79 -9.31 -2.38
CA PRO A 68 -1.46 -10.09 -1.18
C PRO A 68 -0.30 -11.06 -1.38
N PHE A 69 0.30 -11.15 -2.56
CA PHE A 69 1.24 -12.24 -2.86
C PHE A 69 2.65 -11.93 -2.39
N CYS A 70 3.30 -12.90 -1.75
CA CYS A 70 4.75 -12.86 -1.51
C CYS A 70 5.38 -14.19 -1.95
N ASP A 71 6.64 -14.13 -2.38
CA ASP A 71 7.42 -15.34 -2.70
C ASP A 71 7.77 -16.17 -1.46
N THR A 72 8.17 -15.47 -0.40
CA THR A 72 8.76 -16.07 0.81
C THR A 72 8.15 -15.48 2.08
N LEU A 73 7.88 -16.35 3.07
CA LEU A 73 7.39 -15.96 4.40
C LEU A 73 8.48 -15.29 5.24
N CYS A 74 8.35 -14.00 5.53
CA CYS A 74 9.15 -13.35 6.56
C CYS A 74 8.52 -13.59 7.94
N TYR A 75 9.26 -14.11 8.92
CA TYR A 75 8.68 -14.60 10.20
C TYR A 75 8.15 -13.49 11.11
N PHE A 76 8.54 -12.25 10.87
CA PHE A 76 8.02 -11.08 11.59
C PHE A 76 6.74 -10.50 10.97
N CYS A 77 6.35 -10.94 9.77
CA CYS A 77 5.34 -10.27 8.97
C CYS A 77 3.93 -10.43 9.58
N GLY A 78 3.28 -9.29 9.87
CA GLY A 78 1.89 -9.21 10.32
C GLY A 78 0.92 -8.67 9.27
N CYS A 79 1.34 -8.58 8.00
CA CYS A 79 0.49 -8.13 6.91
C CYS A 79 -0.48 -9.23 6.47
N THR A 80 -1.64 -8.83 5.95
CA THR A 80 -2.50 -9.75 5.18
C THR A 80 -1.76 -10.12 3.90
N MET A 81 -1.34 -11.38 3.78
CA MET A 81 -0.61 -11.87 2.61
C MET A 81 -0.82 -13.37 2.39
N ILE A 82 -0.43 -13.85 1.21
CA ILE A 82 -0.51 -15.21 0.72
C ILE A 82 0.86 -15.57 0.15
N ILE A 83 1.51 -16.57 0.74
CA ILE A 83 2.73 -17.15 0.15
C ILE A 83 2.31 -18.12 -0.96
N THR A 84 2.75 -17.87 -2.19
CA THR A 84 2.41 -18.73 -3.32
C THR A 84 3.50 -18.69 -4.37
N ARG A 85 3.81 -19.85 -4.95
CA ARG A 85 4.60 -19.98 -6.19
C ARG A 85 3.73 -20.28 -7.41
N ASN A 86 2.43 -20.46 -7.20
CA ASN A 86 1.48 -20.70 -8.28
C ASN A 86 1.11 -19.35 -8.93
N ARG A 87 1.75 -19.05 -10.08
CA ARG A 87 1.53 -17.82 -10.85
C ARG A 87 0.11 -17.71 -11.40
N GLN A 88 -0.55 -18.83 -11.73
CA GLN A 88 -1.92 -18.83 -12.22
C GLN A 88 -2.90 -18.20 -11.21
N ARG A 89 -2.68 -18.39 -9.90
CA ARG A 89 -3.50 -17.75 -8.86
C ARG A 89 -3.37 -16.23 -8.85
N ILE A 90 -2.23 -15.70 -9.29
CA ILE A 90 -2.02 -14.26 -9.42
C ILE A 90 -2.86 -13.74 -10.58
N ASP A 91 -2.83 -14.43 -11.73
CA ASP A 91 -3.63 -14.06 -12.90
C ASP A 91 -5.14 -14.13 -12.58
N GLU A 92 -5.60 -15.20 -11.93
CA GLU A 92 -7.00 -15.32 -11.49
C GLU A 92 -7.42 -14.18 -10.55
N TYR A 93 -6.55 -13.80 -9.62
CA TYR A 93 -6.80 -12.66 -8.74
C TYR A 93 -6.88 -11.34 -9.51
N LEU A 94 -5.97 -11.11 -10.47
CA LEU A 94 -6.00 -9.92 -11.32
C LEU A 94 -7.26 -9.86 -12.18
N ASP A 95 -7.76 -11.00 -12.66
CA ASP A 95 -9.01 -11.08 -13.43
C ASP A 95 -10.22 -10.62 -12.59
N TYR A 96 -10.30 -11.05 -11.33
CA TYR A 96 -11.35 -10.59 -10.42
C TYR A 96 -11.16 -9.13 -9.99
N LEU A 97 -9.92 -8.70 -9.74
CA LEU A 97 -9.63 -7.32 -9.37
C LEU A 97 -10.00 -6.35 -10.50
N ILE A 98 -9.74 -6.71 -11.77
CA ILE A 98 -10.13 -5.90 -12.93
C ILE A 98 -11.66 -5.79 -13.03
N GLN A 99 -12.40 -6.87 -12.77
CA GLN A 99 -13.87 -6.82 -12.71
C GLN A 99 -14.37 -5.92 -11.58
N GLU A 100 -13.71 -5.92 -10.42
CA GLU A 100 -14.04 -5.02 -9.30
C GLU A 100 -13.73 -3.55 -9.65
N ILE A 101 -12.59 -3.30 -10.32
CA ILE A 101 -12.22 -1.97 -10.84
C ILE A 101 -13.29 -1.45 -11.79
N GLU A 102 -13.75 -2.26 -12.74
CA GLU A 102 -14.81 -1.89 -13.68
C GLU A 102 -16.12 -1.60 -12.93
N LEU A 103 -16.51 -2.49 -12.02
CA LEU A 103 -17.74 -2.37 -11.24
C LEU A 103 -17.77 -1.11 -10.40
N VAL A 104 -16.69 -0.81 -9.65
CA VAL A 104 -16.60 0.37 -8.80
C VAL A 104 -16.41 1.64 -9.63
N GLY A 105 -15.51 1.60 -10.62
CA GLY A 105 -15.23 2.74 -11.50
C GLY A 105 -16.46 3.23 -12.25
N SER A 106 -17.32 2.31 -12.72
CA SER A 106 -18.60 2.67 -13.38
C SER A 106 -19.57 3.46 -12.51
N LYS A 107 -19.42 3.40 -11.18
CA LYS A 107 -20.26 4.11 -10.20
C LYS A 107 -19.69 5.48 -9.83
N ILE A 108 -18.45 5.81 -10.21
CA ILE A 108 -17.80 7.07 -9.86
C ILE A 108 -18.22 8.17 -10.84
N LYS A 109 -18.55 9.36 -10.30
CA LYS A 109 -18.86 10.54 -11.13
C LYS A 109 -17.65 10.98 -11.95
N LYS A 110 -17.86 11.15 -13.26
CA LYS A 110 -16.86 11.70 -14.19
C LYS A 110 -16.32 13.05 -13.71
N GLY A 111 -15.04 13.31 -13.95
CA GLY A 111 -14.35 14.52 -13.50
C GLY A 111 -13.81 14.50 -12.06
N ARG A 112 -14.14 13.47 -11.25
CA ARG A 112 -13.44 13.23 -9.98
C ARG A 112 -12.09 12.61 -10.29
N LYS A 113 -11.01 13.32 -9.99
CA LYS A 113 -9.67 12.86 -10.36
C LYS A 113 -9.06 12.01 -9.26
N VAL A 114 -8.25 11.04 -9.65
CA VAL A 114 -7.38 10.31 -8.73
C VAL A 114 -6.17 11.19 -8.44
N SER A 115 -6.09 11.71 -7.22
CA SER A 115 -4.95 12.49 -6.73
C SER A 115 -3.89 11.61 -6.07
N GLN A 116 -4.25 10.39 -5.64
CA GLN A 116 -3.33 9.43 -5.06
C GLN A 116 -3.70 8.00 -5.43
N LEU A 117 -2.70 7.17 -5.73
CA LEU A 117 -2.82 5.73 -5.86
C LEU A 117 -1.69 5.05 -5.08
N HIS A 118 -2.00 3.99 -4.35
CA HIS A 118 -0.99 3.17 -3.70
C HIS A 118 -1.21 1.67 -3.91
N TRP A 119 -0.16 0.95 -4.30
CA TRP A 119 -0.11 -0.50 -4.29
C TRP A 119 0.66 -0.98 -3.07
N GLY A 120 0.02 -1.76 -2.21
CA GLY A 120 0.65 -2.37 -1.03
C GLY A 120 0.13 -3.77 -0.75
N GLY A 121 0.48 -4.31 0.41
CA GLY A 121 -0.11 -5.55 0.93
C GLY A 121 0.92 -6.63 1.25
N GLY A 122 1.03 -7.63 0.37
CA GLY A 122 2.11 -8.60 0.39
C GLY A 122 3.35 -8.01 -0.29
N THR A 123 3.52 -8.30 -1.57
CA THR A 123 4.58 -7.73 -2.40
C THR A 123 3.98 -7.38 -3.77
N PRO A 124 3.57 -6.11 -4.00
CA PRO A 124 3.09 -5.64 -5.30
C PRO A 124 4.01 -5.99 -6.47
N THR A 125 5.30 -5.96 -6.21
CA THR A 125 6.36 -6.27 -7.19
C THR A 125 6.64 -7.75 -7.35
N TYR A 126 5.78 -8.61 -6.78
CA TYR A 126 5.71 -10.01 -7.16
C TYR A 126 4.95 -10.20 -8.48
N LEU A 127 4.11 -9.24 -8.87
CA LEU A 127 3.56 -9.18 -10.24
C LEU A 127 4.73 -9.00 -11.21
N ASP A 128 4.70 -9.74 -12.32
CA ASP A 128 5.69 -9.53 -13.37
C ASP A 128 5.41 -8.23 -14.16
N PRO A 129 6.37 -7.76 -14.98
CA PRO A 129 6.23 -6.52 -15.74
C PRO A 129 4.99 -6.44 -16.65
N ALA A 130 4.49 -7.57 -17.15
CA ALA A 130 3.31 -7.60 -18.00
C ALA A 130 2.04 -7.48 -17.17
N GLN A 131 1.97 -8.18 -16.04
CA GLN A 131 0.90 -8.07 -15.05
C GLN A 131 0.79 -6.66 -14.46
N THR A 132 1.91 -6.02 -14.14
CA THR A 132 1.97 -4.61 -13.69
C THR A 132 1.31 -3.68 -14.70
N ARG A 133 1.71 -3.77 -15.98
CA ARG A 133 1.12 -2.94 -17.06
C ARG A 133 -0.36 -3.24 -17.23
N ARG A 134 -0.73 -4.52 -17.27
CA ARG A 134 -2.12 -4.97 -17.41
C ARG A 134 -3.03 -4.36 -16.35
N LEU A 135 -2.66 -4.51 -15.07
CA LEU A 135 -3.47 -3.98 -13.97
C LEU A 135 -3.58 -2.46 -14.03
N PHE A 136 -2.46 -1.77 -14.25
CA PHE A 136 -2.46 -0.31 -14.26
C PHE A 136 -3.26 0.27 -15.44
N HIS A 137 -3.19 -0.36 -16.62
CA HIS A 137 -4.00 0.04 -17.77
C HIS A 137 -5.50 -0.10 -17.48
N ALA A 138 -5.93 -1.19 -16.85
CA ALA A 138 -7.32 -1.35 -16.41
C ALA A 138 -7.74 -0.26 -15.43
N ILE A 139 -6.88 0.10 -14.46
CA ILE A 139 -7.17 1.20 -13.52
C ILE A 139 -7.35 2.52 -14.29
N ARG A 140 -6.45 2.84 -15.23
CA ARG A 140 -6.51 4.07 -16.03
C ARG A 140 -7.70 4.13 -17.00
N GLU A 141 -8.23 2.98 -17.41
CA GLU A 141 -9.44 2.92 -18.23
C GLU A 141 -10.69 3.34 -17.46
N HIS A 142 -10.75 3.04 -16.17
CA HIS A 142 -11.92 3.26 -15.34
C HIS A 142 -11.84 4.48 -14.40
N PHE A 143 -10.64 5.07 -14.23
CA PHE A 143 -10.44 6.23 -13.38
C PHE A 143 -9.63 7.32 -14.09
N GLU A 144 -10.10 8.56 -13.99
CA GLU A 144 -9.39 9.75 -14.47
C GLU A 144 -8.36 10.17 -13.43
N PHE A 145 -7.10 10.36 -13.81
CA PHE A 145 -6.03 10.76 -12.89
C PHE A 145 -5.74 12.25 -12.99
N ASP A 146 -5.33 12.84 -11.86
CA ASP A 146 -4.68 14.14 -11.90
C ASP A 146 -3.29 14.05 -12.53
N GLU A 147 -2.82 15.16 -13.12
CA GLU A 147 -1.50 15.24 -13.74
C GLU A 147 -0.38 15.08 -12.70
N ASP A 148 -0.61 15.61 -11.49
CA ASP A 148 0.34 15.60 -10.37
C ASP A 148 0.03 14.49 -9.34
N ALA A 149 -0.74 13.47 -9.73
CA ALA A 149 -1.13 12.39 -8.83
C ALA A 149 0.09 11.67 -8.22
N GLU A 150 0.07 11.43 -6.90
CA GLU A 150 1.07 10.59 -6.24
C GLU A 150 0.74 9.12 -6.51
N ILE A 151 1.64 8.40 -7.17
CA ILE A 151 1.45 7.00 -7.59
C ILE A 151 2.56 6.16 -6.95
N GLY A 152 2.21 5.53 -5.83
CA GLY A 152 3.12 4.83 -4.93
C GLY A 152 3.04 3.30 -5.00
N VAL A 153 4.17 2.63 -4.80
CA VAL A 153 4.25 1.15 -4.74
C VAL A 153 5.17 0.66 -3.61
N GLU A 154 4.80 -0.44 -2.96
CA GLU A 154 5.66 -1.18 -2.05
C GLU A 154 6.55 -2.20 -2.81
N ILE A 155 7.83 -2.26 -2.45
CA ILE A 155 8.87 -3.04 -3.12
C ILE A 155 9.55 -4.01 -2.15
N ASP A 156 9.63 -5.28 -2.56
CA ASP A 156 10.63 -6.22 -2.03
C ASP A 156 11.84 -6.23 -2.99
N PRO A 157 13.05 -5.84 -2.53
CA PRO A 157 14.20 -5.75 -3.42
C PRO A 157 14.69 -7.12 -3.92
N ARG A 158 14.33 -8.23 -3.26
CA ARG A 158 14.89 -9.57 -3.57
C ARG A 158 14.44 -10.15 -4.91
N GLY A 159 13.30 -9.71 -5.44
CA GLY A 159 12.75 -10.13 -6.73
C GLY A 159 12.74 -9.04 -7.79
N MET A 160 13.31 -7.87 -7.47
CA MET A 160 13.29 -6.70 -8.35
C MET A 160 14.25 -6.87 -9.52
N THR A 161 13.85 -6.43 -10.71
CA THR A 161 14.71 -6.37 -11.89
C THR A 161 14.54 -5.02 -12.58
N GLU A 162 15.47 -4.63 -13.45
CA GLU A 162 15.35 -3.41 -14.27
C GLU A 162 14.01 -3.36 -15.03
N ALA A 163 13.57 -4.50 -15.58
CA ALA A 163 12.29 -4.59 -16.30
C ALA A 163 11.06 -4.29 -15.43
N HIS A 164 11.12 -4.55 -14.11
CA HIS A 164 10.06 -4.16 -13.19
C HIS A 164 10.08 -2.65 -12.94
N LEU A 165 11.27 -2.05 -12.78
CA LEU A 165 11.42 -0.60 -12.63
C LEU A 165 10.93 0.13 -13.88
N ASP A 166 11.28 -0.35 -15.07
CA ASP A 166 10.78 0.16 -16.35
C ASP A 166 9.25 0.07 -16.41
N ALA A 167 8.68 -1.09 -16.06
CA ALA A 167 7.22 -1.26 -16.06
C ALA A 167 6.50 -0.30 -15.12
N LEU A 168 7.02 -0.11 -13.90
CA LEU A 168 6.47 0.84 -12.94
C LEU A 168 6.58 2.27 -13.48
N ARG A 169 7.74 2.64 -14.04
CA ARG A 169 7.95 3.99 -14.57
C ARG A 169 7.07 4.28 -15.78
N ASP A 170 6.96 3.33 -16.71
CA ASP A 170 6.15 3.42 -17.93
C ASP A 170 4.69 3.73 -17.63
N VAL A 171 4.15 3.11 -16.58
CA VAL A 171 2.74 3.32 -16.19
C VAL A 171 2.55 4.51 -15.26
N GLY A 172 3.64 5.16 -14.83
CA GLY A 172 3.57 6.44 -14.12
C GLY A 172 3.75 6.37 -12.62
N PHE A 173 4.25 5.26 -12.04
CA PHE A 173 4.69 5.26 -10.66
C PHE A 173 5.81 6.31 -10.45
N ASN A 174 5.69 7.08 -9.38
CA ASN A 174 6.59 8.18 -9.05
C ASN A 174 7.01 8.19 -7.57
N ARG A 175 6.53 7.23 -6.77
CA ARG A 175 6.95 6.99 -5.39
C ARG A 175 7.12 5.50 -5.12
N ALA A 176 8.15 5.14 -4.36
CA ALA A 176 8.39 3.77 -3.92
C ALA A 176 8.66 3.69 -2.42
N SER A 177 8.22 2.62 -1.79
CA SER A 177 8.55 2.24 -0.41
C SER A 177 9.22 0.87 -0.45
N MET A 178 10.47 0.77 -0.03
CA MET A 178 11.24 -0.47 -0.14
C MET A 178 11.46 -1.11 1.24
N GLY A 179 11.15 -2.41 1.34
CA GLY A 179 11.32 -3.17 2.57
C GLY A 179 12.77 -3.63 2.79
N VAL A 180 13.58 -2.82 3.49
CA VAL A 180 14.95 -3.20 3.90
C VAL A 180 14.97 -4.07 5.17
N GLN A 181 14.25 -3.63 6.21
CA GLN A 181 14.19 -4.23 7.54
C GLN A 181 15.51 -4.16 8.34
N ASP A 182 16.54 -4.91 7.95
CA ASP A 182 17.84 -4.94 8.63
C ASP A 182 18.94 -5.49 7.69
N PHE A 183 20.16 -4.99 7.78
CA PHE A 183 21.32 -5.50 7.03
C PHE A 183 22.11 -6.55 7.82
N HIS A 184 21.88 -6.69 9.13
CA HIS A 184 22.65 -7.60 9.97
C HIS A 184 22.33 -9.07 9.62
N PRO A 185 23.32 -9.88 9.17
CA PRO A 185 23.06 -11.23 8.66
C PRO A 185 22.33 -12.14 9.66
N LYS A 186 22.73 -12.10 10.95
CA LYS A 186 22.04 -12.90 11.99
C LYS A 186 20.57 -12.51 12.20
N VAL A 187 20.22 -11.23 11.98
CA VAL A 187 18.83 -10.77 12.09
C VAL A 187 18.04 -11.27 10.89
N GLN A 188 18.57 -11.10 9.69
CA GLN A 188 17.97 -11.60 8.45
C GLN A 188 17.72 -13.12 8.50
N GLU A 189 18.71 -13.90 8.95
CA GLU A 189 18.58 -15.34 9.17
C GLU A 189 17.46 -15.66 10.17
N ALA A 190 17.46 -14.99 11.33
CA ALA A 190 16.48 -15.24 12.39
C ALA A 190 15.04 -14.96 11.96
N VAL A 191 14.84 -14.04 11.00
CA VAL A 191 13.50 -13.65 10.54
C VAL A 191 13.16 -14.11 9.13
N ASN A 192 13.99 -14.98 8.54
CA ASN A 192 13.83 -15.55 7.19
C ASN A 192 13.67 -14.48 6.09
N ARG A 193 14.52 -13.44 6.14
CA ARG A 193 14.56 -12.37 5.14
C ARG A 193 15.99 -12.08 4.69
N LEU A 194 16.61 -13.08 4.08
CA LEU A 194 17.94 -12.94 3.48
C LEU A 194 17.89 -12.00 2.27
N GLN A 195 18.74 -10.98 2.26
CA GLN A 195 18.92 -10.02 1.17
C GLN A 195 20.34 -9.42 1.20
N SER A 196 20.92 -9.18 0.02
CA SER A 196 22.21 -8.48 -0.08
C SER A 196 22.04 -6.98 0.19
N GLU A 197 23.08 -6.33 0.72
CA GLU A 197 23.16 -4.87 0.80
C GLU A 197 23.45 -4.25 -0.58
N GLU A 198 24.17 -4.97 -1.45
CA GLU A 198 24.58 -4.50 -2.79
C GLU A 198 23.50 -4.68 -3.88
N LEU A 199 22.29 -5.14 -3.52
CA LEU A 199 21.17 -5.34 -4.45
C LEU A 199 20.71 -4.05 -5.12
#